data_AF-A0A251TNL9-F1
#
_entry.id   AF-A0A251TNL9-F1
#
_cell.length_a   1.000
_cell.length_b   1.000
_cell.length_c   1.000
_cell.angle_alpha   90.00
_cell.angle_beta   90.00
_cell.angle_gamma   90.00
#
_symmetry.space_group_name_H-M   'P 1'
#
loop_
_entity.id
_entity.type
_entity.pdbx_description
1 polymer ?
#
loop_
_entity_poly.entity_id
_entity_poly.type
_entity_poly.pdbx_seq_one_letter_code
_entity_poly.pdbx_strand_id
1 'polypeptide(L)'
;MSGPECCQNPPVISSGGESGELLQIGSLNSYVSGNPDSKVAVLLVSDVFGYEAPKLRQLADKVAAAGYYVVVPDFFHGDPLTSITKIGDWLKNHAPEQAVEFAKPVIHALKEKGITKIGAAGFCWGAKVVVELAKDGEIQFAALLHPSFVTLDDIKGVKVPTGILGAEIDKMSPPELVKEFEAALVANEVNNFAKIYPGVSHGWTIRYKDEDATEVKCAQEAHQDLVEWFGKCL
;
A
#
# COMPACT_ATOMS: atom_id res chain seq x y z
N MET A 1 -13.81 -3.91 10.62
CA MET A 1 -14.33 -2.77 11.41
C MET A 1 -13.38 -1.61 11.23
N SER A 2 -13.83 -0.44 10.76
CA SER A 2 -13.03 0.79 10.73
C SER A 2 -12.85 1.33 12.15
N GLY A 3 -11.72 1.02 12.80
CA GLY A 3 -11.38 1.50 14.13
C GLY A 3 -10.78 2.92 14.12
N PRO A 4 -10.73 3.60 15.28
CA PRO A 4 -10.20 4.98 15.39
C PRO A 4 -8.72 5.11 15.02
N GLU A 5 -7.97 4.01 15.02
CA GLU A 5 -6.54 3.96 14.67
C GLU A 5 -6.29 4.16 13.16
N CYS A 6 -7.28 3.86 12.32
CA CYS A 6 -7.23 4.09 10.87
C CYS A 6 -6.89 5.54 10.52
N CYS A 7 -7.35 6.49 11.35
CA CYS A 7 -7.21 7.92 11.08
C CYS A 7 -6.25 8.63 12.04
N GLN A 8 -5.46 7.91 12.84
CA GLN A 8 -4.48 8.52 13.73
C GLN A 8 -3.31 9.11 12.94
N ASN A 9 -2.84 10.27 13.41
CA ASN A 9 -1.77 11.08 12.82
C ASN A 9 -2.00 11.39 11.32
N PRO A 10 -3.07 12.12 10.96
CA PRO A 10 -3.33 12.48 9.56
C PRO A 10 -2.11 13.22 8.95
N PRO A 11 -1.75 12.94 7.68
CA PRO A 11 -0.68 13.65 7.01
C PRO A 11 -0.93 15.16 6.95
N VAL A 12 0.10 15.96 7.22
CA VAL A 12 0.09 17.39 6.91
C VAL A 12 0.43 17.54 5.43
N ILE A 13 -0.54 17.95 4.62
CA ILE A 13 -0.30 18.21 3.19
C ILE A 13 0.63 19.41 3.06
N SER A 14 1.81 19.18 2.49
CA SER A 14 2.79 20.21 2.20
C SER A 14 3.51 19.86 0.91
N SER A 15 3.90 20.87 0.14
CA SER A 15 4.69 20.68 -1.07
C SER A 15 6.17 20.81 -0.75
N GLY A 16 6.96 19.78 -1.07
CA GLY A 16 8.41 19.78 -0.91
C GLY A 16 9.01 18.39 -0.63
N GLY A 17 10.15 18.09 -1.26
CA GLY A 17 10.91 16.84 -1.05
C GLY A 17 10.52 15.66 -1.96
N GLU A 18 9.49 15.83 -2.78
CA GLU A 18 9.03 14.89 -3.80
C GLU A 18 9.76 15.15 -5.12
N SER A 19 10.19 14.08 -5.79
CA SER A 19 10.97 14.12 -7.06
C SER A 19 10.21 13.61 -8.28
N GLY A 20 9.06 12.99 -8.05
CA GLY A 20 8.15 12.49 -9.07
C GLY A 20 7.29 13.59 -9.70
N GLU A 21 6.38 13.15 -10.57
CA GLU A 21 5.50 14.02 -11.36
C GLU A 21 4.04 13.58 -11.26
N LEU A 22 3.12 14.53 -11.49
CA LEU A 22 1.69 14.25 -11.55
C LEU A 22 1.27 13.97 -12.99
N LEU A 23 0.78 12.76 -13.23
CA LEU A 23 0.31 12.31 -14.55
C LEU A 23 -1.07 11.69 -14.44
N GLN A 24 -1.73 11.49 -15.57
CA GLN A 24 -2.90 10.62 -15.66
C GLN A 24 -2.50 9.24 -16.17
N ILE A 25 -2.80 8.20 -15.39
CA ILE A 25 -2.59 6.79 -15.77
C ILE A 25 -3.93 6.08 -15.63
N GLY A 26 -4.42 5.44 -16.69
CA GLY A 26 -5.72 4.74 -16.65
C GLY A 26 -6.89 5.66 -16.24
N SER A 27 -6.86 6.93 -16.64
CA SER A 27 -7.84 7.97 -16.27
C SER A 27 -7.82 8.43 -14.80
N LEU A 28 -6.89 7.95 -13.98
CA LEU A 28 -6.68 8.45 -12.62
C LEU A 28 -5.52 9.43 -12.57
N ASN A 29 -5.72 10.55 -11.89
CA ASN A 29 -4.60 11.38 -11.45
C ASN A 29 -3.68 10.49 -10.60
N SER A 30 -2.38 10.57 -10.84
CA SER A 30 -1.40 9.70 -10.22
C SER A 30 -0.12 10.46 -9.95
N TYR A 31 0.48 10.23 -8.79
CA TYR A 31 1.89 10.57 -8.58
C TYR A 31 2.75 9.46 -9.15
N VAL A 32 3.73 9.81 -9.97
CA VAL A 32 4.59 8.87 -10.70
C VAL A 32 6.04 9.17 -10.41
N SER A 33 6.83 8.13 -10.15
CA SER A 33 8.28 8.26 -9.89
C SER A 33 9.07 7.12 -10.53
N GLY A 34 10.33 7.37 -10.87
CA GLY A 34 11.24 6.38 -11.45
C GLY A 34 11.33 6.40 -12.97
N ASN A 35 12.11 5.47 -13.52
CA ASN A 35 12.39 5.44 -14.96
C ASN A 35 11.17 4.90 -15.75
N PRO A 36 10.57 5.70 -16.68
CA PRO A 36 9.44 5.24 -17.49
C PRO A 36 9.76 4.06 -18.42
N ASP A 37 11.04 3.80 -18.70
CA ASP A 37 11.50 2.66 -19.50
C ASP A 37 11.70 1.37 -18.67
N SER A 38 11.51 1.42 -17.35
CA SER A 38 11.58 0.22 -16.50
C SER A 38 10.59 -0.83 -17.00
N LYS A 39 10.93 -2.12 -16.86
CA LYS A 39 10.04 -3.24 -17.20
C LYS A 39 9.19 -3.71 -16.03
N VAL A 40 9.45 -3.15 -14.85
CA VAL A 40 8.76 -3.50 -13.62
C VAL A 40 8.12 -2.25 -13.03
N ALA A 41 6.81 -2.29 -12.82
CA ALA A 41 6.09 -1.24 -12.12
C ALA A 41 5.63 -1.68 -10.73
N VAL A 42 5.44 -0.71 -9.84
CA VAL A 42 4.81 -0.92 -8.53
C VAL A 42 3.67 0.07 -8.36
N LEU A 43 2.47 -0.42 -8.10
CA LEU A 43 1.35 0.40 -7.63
C LEU A 43 1.43 0.58 -6.12
N LEU A 44 1.41 1.81 -5.63
CA LEU A 44 1.20 2.11 -4.21
C LEU A 44 -0.24 2.59 -4.01
N VAL A 45 -1.05 1.82 -3.29
CA VAL A 45 -2.45 2.15 -3.00
C VAL A 45 -2.53 2.78 -1.62
N SER A 46 -2.91 4.05 -1.58
CA SER A 46 -2.89 4.88 -0.37
C SER A 46 -3.74 4.34 0.78
N ASP A 47 -3.49 4.86 1.97
CA ASP A 47 -4.48 4.81 3.03
C ASP A 47 -5.63 5.79 2.75
N VAL A 48 -6.51 5.98 3.75
CA VAL A 48 -7.69 6.86 3.65
C VAL A 48 -7.37 8.33 3.39
N PHE A 49 -6.12 8.78 3.57
CA PHE A 49 -5.72 10.18 3.36
C PHE A 49 -5.30 10.48 1.92
N GLY A 50 -5.25 9.46 1.06
CA GLY A 50 -5.11 9.62 -0.38
C GLY A 50 -3.68 9.75 -0.87
N TYR A 51 -3.55 9.81 -2.19
CA TYR A 51 -2.27 9.80 -2.91
C TYR A 51 -1.42 11.07 -2.71
N GLU A 52 -2.00 12.13 -2.13
CA GLU A 52 -1.32 13.40 -1.85
C GLU A 52 -0.54 13.40 -0.53
N ALA A 53 -0.66 12.34 0.28
CA ALA A 53 0.08 12.22 1.52
C ALA A 53 1.61 12.26 1.26
N PRO A 54 2.36 13.26 1.79
CA PRO A 54 3.76 13.44 1.40
C PRO A 54 4.66 12.24 1.71
N LYS A 55 4.45 11.58 2.85
CA LYS A 55 5.21 10.39 3.24
C LYS A 55 4.97 9.18 2.33
N LEU A 56 3.78 9.07 1.72
CA LEU A 56 3.50 8.04 0.72
C LEU A 56 4.24 8.33 -0.59
N ARG A 57 4.28 9.60 -1.02
CA ARG A 57 5.02 10.02 -2.23
C ARG A 57 6.54 9.92 -2.04
N GLN A 58 7.06 10.25 -0.86
CA GLN A 58 8.46 10.01 -0.50
C GLN A 58 8.81 8.52 -0.51
N LEU A 59 7.91 7.66 -0.03
CA LEU A 59 8.09 6.22 -0.15
C LEU A 59 8.06 5.77 -1.63
N ALA A 60 7.19 6.37 -2.45
CA ALA A 60 7.18 6.11 -3.89
C ALA A 60 8.53 6.44 -4.54
N ASP A 61 9.14 7.56 -4.18
CA ASP A 61 10.47 7.94 -4.66
C ASP A 61 11.56 6.99 -4.17
N LYS A 62 11.48 6.52 -2.92
CA LYS A 62 12.41 5.51 -2.39
C LYS A 62 12.30 4.18 -3.13
N VAL A 63 11.08 3.72 -3.42
CA VAL A 63 10.85 2.51 -4.22
C VAL A 63 11.34 2.74 -5.65
N ALA A 64 11.09 3.91 -6.24
CA ALA A 64 11.57 4.25 -7.58
C ALA A 64 13.10 4.24 -7.68
N ALA A 65 13.79 4.76 -6.66
CA ALA A 65 15.25 4.72 -6.57
C ALA A 65 15.82 3.29 -6.53
N ALA A 66 15.01 2.28 -6.17
CA ALA A 66 15.38 0.87 -6.24
C ALA A 66 15.18 0.23 -7.64
N GLY A 67 14.78 1.01 -8.65
CA GLY A 67 14.71 0.57 -10.06
C GLY A 67 13.31 0.30 -10.60
N TYR A 68 12.27 0.60 -9.82
CA TYR A 68 10.87 0.39 -10.22
C TYR A 68 10.28 1.65 -10.88
N TYR A 69 9.32 1.47 -11.78
CA TYR A 69 8.40 2.55 -12.18
C TYR A 69 7.22 2.58 -11.22
N VAL A 70 7.14 3.59 -10.37
CA VAL A 70 6.18 3.64 -9.27
C VAL A 70 5.01 4.54 -9.64
N VAL A 71 3.79 4.05 -9.41
CA VAL A 71 2.55 4.81 -9.61
C VAL A 71 1.75 4.81 -8.32
N VAL A 72 1.31 5.98 -7.88
CA VAL A 72 0.42 6.20 -6.73
C VAL A 72 -0.88 6.82 -7.24
N PRO A 73 -1.89 6.01 -7.62
CA PRO A 73 -3.13 6.53 -8.20
C PRO A 73 -4.05 7.16 -7.15
N ASP A 74 -4.82 8.15 -7.58
CA ASP A 74 -5.91 8.76 -6.83
C ASP A 74 -7.18 7.90 -6.91
N PHE A 75 -7.22 6.85 -6.08
CA PHE A 75 -8.38 5.95 -5.96
C PHE A 75 -9.63 6.63 -5.38
N PHE A 76 -9.52 7.86 -4.88
CA PHE A 76 -10.62 8.60 -4.28
C PHE A 76 -11.16 9.73 -5.16
N HIS A 77 -10.60 9.91 -6.37
CA HIS A 77 -11.04 10.94 -7.32
C HIS A 77 -11.14 12.34 -6.70
N GLY A 78 -10.14 12.71 -5.89
CA GLY A 78 -10.07 14.00 -5.21
C GLY A 78 -10.92 14.12 -3.94
N ASP A 79 -11.49 13.02 -3.42
CA ASP A 79 -12.26 12.99 -2.16
C ASP A 79 -11.58 12.13 -1.07
N PRO A 80 -10.33 12.43 -0.65
CA PRO A 80 -9.71 11.72 0.48
C PRO A 80 -10.41 12.05 1.81
N LEU A 81 -10.20 11.21 2.81
CA LEU A 81 -10.75 11.44 4.15
C LEU A 81 -10.09 12.67 4.79
N THR A 82 -10.86 13.74 4.96
CA THR A 82 -10.40 15.00 5.59
C THR A 82 -10.73 15.10 7.08
N SER A 83 -11.67 14.28 7.57
CA SER A 83 -12.11 14.31 8.98
C SER A 83 -12.45 12.93 9.50
N ILE A 84 -11.81 12.56 10.60
CA ILE A 84 -11.98 11.26 11.29
C ILE A 84 -13.45 10.98 11.64
N THR A 85 -14.18 12.01 12.08
CA THR A 85 -15.59 11.89 12.47
C THR A 85 -16.51 11.45 11.32
N LYS A 86 -16.04 11.55 10.08
CA LYS A 86 -16.80 11.21 8.87
C LYS A 86 -16.41 9.87 8.26
N ILE A 87 -15.49 9.10 8.85
CA ILE A 87 -15.00 7.86 8.23
C ILE A 87 -16.13 6.89 7.87
N GLY A 88 -17.15 6.76 8.72
CA GLY A 88 -18.28 5.88 8.46
C GLY A 88 -19.11 6.28 7.24
N ASP A 89 -19.32 7.58 7.03
CA ASP A 89 -20.03 8.09 5.86
C ASP A 89 -19.16 8.08 4.61
N TRP A 90 -17.88 8.42 4.76
CA TRP A 90 -16.90 8.39 3.67
C TRP A 90 -16.75 6.98 3.11
N LEU A 91 -16.69 5.95 3.96
CA LEU A 91 -16.60 4.54 3.54
C LEU A 91 -17.82 4.05 2.75
N LYS A 92 -18.99 4.69 2.87
CA LYS A 92 -20.16 4.33 2.04
C LYS A 92 -19.92 4.61 0.55
N ASN A 93 -19.10 5.61 0.26
CA ASN A 93 -18.74 6.02 -1.10
C ASN A 93 -17.36 5.53 -1.53
N HIS A 94 -16.55 5.04 -0.58
CA HIS A 94 -15.15 4.64 -0.80
C HIS A 94 -14.87 3.25 -0.22
N ALA A 95 -15.76 2.29 -0.49
CA ALA A 95 -15.53 0.91 -0.09
C ALA A 95 -14.32 0.35 -0.87
N PRO A 96 -13.32 -0.26 -0.21
CA PRO A 96 -12.10 -0.72 -0.88
C PRO A 96 -12.36 -1.78 -1.96
N GLU A 97 -13.43 -2.57 -1.83
CA GLU A 97 -13.81 -3.56 -2.84
C GLU A 97 -14.15 -2.91 -4.19
N GLN A 98 -14.74 -1.72 -4.18
CA GLN A 98 -15.09 -0.99 -5.41
C GLN A 98 -13.84 -0.46 -6.12
N ALA A 99 -12.82 -0.12 -5.35
CA ALA A 99 -11.58 0.44 -5.85
C ALA A 99 -10.73 -0.56 -6.66
N VAL A 100 -10.98 -1.87 -6.53
CA VAL A 100 -10.32 -2.90 -7.36
C VAL A 100 -10.59 -2.66 -8.85
N GLU A 101 -11.81 -2.25 -9.22
CA GLU A 101 -12.15 -1.95 -10.61
C GLU A 101 -11.43 -0.70 -11.14
N PHE A 102 -11.06 0.24 -10.26
CA PHE A 102 -10.27 1.42 -10.64
C PHE A 102 -8.80 1.10 -10.89
N ALA A 103 -8.27 0.03 -10.27
CA ALA A 103 -6.90 -0.42 -10.51
C ALA A 103 -6.72 -1.03 -11.91
N LYS A 104 -7.75 -1.70 -12.45
CA LYS A 104 -7.66 -2.42 -13.74
C LYS A 104 -7.26 -1.53 -14.92
N PRO A 105 -7.87 -0.35 -15.16
CA PRO A 105 -7.41 0.58 -16.20
C PRO A 105 -5.97 1.07 -16.00
N VAL A 106 -5.53 1.27 -14.76
CA VAL A 106 -4.15 1.67 -14.45
C VAL A 106 -3.18 0.55 -14.83
N ILE A 107 -3.46 -0.68 -14.39
CA ILE A 107 -2.67 -1.88 -14.72
C ILE A 107 -2.61 -2.09 -16.24
N HIS A 108 -3.73 -1.91 -16.93
CA HIS A 108 -3.80 -2.00 -18.38
C HIS A 108 -2.91 -0.95 -19.07
N ALA A 109 -3.03 0.33 -18.67
CA ALA A 109 -2.21 1.41 -19.22
C ALA A 109 -0.71 1.20 -18.99
N LEU A 110 -0.32 0.60 -17.85
CA LEU A 110 1.06 0.20 -17.58
C LEU A 110 1.54 -0.90 -18.55
N LYS A 111 0.72 -1.91 -18.80
CA LYS A 111 1.03 -2.98 -19.76
C LYS A 111 1.18 -2.42 -21.18
N GLU A 112 0.32 -1.51 -21.60
CA GLU A 112 0.41 -0.84 -22.92
C GLU A 112 1.69 0.00 -23.07
N LYS A 113 2.19 0.59 -21.97
CA LYS A 113 3.50 1.27 -21.93
C LYS A 113 4.70 0.32 -22.01
N GLY A 114 4.47 -1.00 -22.02
CA GLY A 114 5.52 -2.02 -22.12
C GLY A 114 6.08 -2.49 -20.78
N ILE A 115 5.36 -2.25 -19.67
CA ILE A 115 5.61 -2.90 -18.39
C ILE A 115 5.25 -4.39 -18.50
N THR A 116 6.17 -5.26 -18.11
CA THR A 116 5.98 -6.72 -18.19
C THR A 116 5.73 -7.38 -16.84
N LYS A 117 6.07 -6.71 -15.74
CA LYS A 117 5.83 -7.18 -14.37
C LYS A 117 5.27 -6.04 -13.52
N ILE A 118 4.18 -6.29 -12.81
CA ILE A 118 3.53 -5.28 -11.95
C ILE A 118 3.41 -5.85 -10.55
N GLY A 119 3.99 -5.15 -9.57
CA GLY A 119 3.74 -5.38 -8.15
C GLY A 119 2.77 -4.35 -7.58
N ALA A 120 2.28 -4.60 -6.37
CA ALA A 120 1.50 -3.62 -5.64
C ALA A 120 1.80 -3.63 -4.13
N ALA A 121 1.79 -2.46 -3.49
CA ALA A 121 1.79 -2.30 -2.05
C ALA A 121 0.57 -1.49 -1.61
N GLY A 122 -0.15 -2.00 -0.60
CA GLY A 122 -1.36 -1.37 -0.08
C GLY A 122 -1.19 -1.01 1.39
N PHE A 123 -1.62 0.20 1.76
CA PHE A 123 -1.45 0.76 3.09
C PHE A 123 -2.82 0.92 3.76
N CYS A 124 -3.04 0.32 4.94
CA CYS A 124 -4.33 0.44 5.65
C CYS A 124 -5.50 0.00 4.75
N TRP A 125 -6.34 0.95 4.32
CA TRP A 125 -7.45 0.76 3.40
C TRP A 125 -6.99 0.17 2.06
N GLY A 126 -5.85 0.63 1.53
CA GLY A 126 -5.29 0.15 0.27
C GLY A 126 -4.84 -1.31 0.32
N ALA A 127 -4.60 -1.87 1.51
CA ALA A 127 -4.25 -3.29 1.64
C ALA A 127 -5.41 -4.20 1.20
N LYS A 128 -6.66 -3.78 1.39
CA LYS A 128 -7.82 -4.53 0.89
C LYS A 128 -7.88 -4.51 -0.65
N VAL A 129 -7.57 -3.38 -1.29
CA VAL A 129 -7.47 -3.33 -2.75
C VAL A 129 -6.38 -4.27 -3.26
N VAL A 130 -5.20 -4.22 -2.65
CA VAL A 130 -4.05 -5.03 -3.07
C VAL A 130 -4.24 -6.51 -2.81
N VAL A 131 -4.86 -6.92 -1.70
CA VAL A 131 -5.13 -8.36 -1.45
C VAL A 131 -6.13 -8.91 -2.47
N GLU A 132 -7.13 -8.15 -2.90
CA GLU A 132 -8.05 -8.58 -3.96
C GLU A 132 -7.31 -8.72 -5.30
N LEU A 133 -6.47 -7.74 -5.67
CA LEU A 133 -5.64 -7.84 -6.89
C LEU A 133 -4.70 -9.04 -6.85
N ALA A 134 -4.21 -9.42 -5.66
CA ALA A 134 -3.32 -10.56 -5.46
C ALA A 134 -4.03 -11.93 -5.62
N LYS A 135 -5.36 -11.97 -5.68
CA LYS A 135 -6.14 -13.19 -5.99
C LYS A 135 -6.17 -13.47 -7.49
N ASP A 136 -5.87 -12.46 -8.32
CA ASP A 136 -5.92 -12.53 -9.77
C ASP A 136 -4.53 -12.32 -10.41
N GLY A 137 -4.34 -12.82 -11.63
CA GLY A 137 -3.05 -12.76 -12.33
C GLY A 137 -2.67 -11.37 -12.86
N GLU A 138 -3.32 -10.30 -12.37
CA GLU A 138 -3.10 -8.94 -12.85
C GLU A 138 -1.79 -8.35 -12.36
N ILE A 139 -1.43 -8.65 -11.10
CA ILE A 139 -0.14 -8.34 -10.47
C ILE A 139 0.66 -9.62 -10.24
N GLN A 140 1.97 -9.50 -9.98
CA GLN A 140 2.89 -10.63 -9.83
C GLN A 140 3.50 -10.73 -8.43
N PHE A 141 3.40 -9.68 -7.62
CA PHE A 141 3.82 -9.69 -6.22
C PHE A 141 3.12 -8.57 -5.45
N ALA A 142 2.87 -8.81 -4.17
CA ALA A 142 2.11 -7.91 -3.32
C ALA A 142 2.81 -7.64 -1.98
N ALA A 143 2.48 -6.51 -1.36
CA ALA A 143 2.78 -6.23 0.03
C ALA A 143 1.60 -5.52 0.72
N LEU A 144 1.26 -5.97 1.92
CA LEU A 144 0.21 -5.40 2.75
C LEU A 144 0.86 -4.75 3.97
N LEU A 145 0.73 -3.43 4.12
CA LEU A 145 1.32 -2.67 5.22
C LEU A 145 0.22 -2.17 6.14
N HIS A 146 0.30 -2.55 7.43
CA HIS A 146 -0.73 -2.32 8.46
C HIS A 146 -2.15 -2.50 7.89
N PRO A 147 -2.51 -3.72 7.43
CA PRO A 147 -3.73 -3.93 6.66
C PRO A 147 -5.01 -3.56 7.43
N SER A 148 -6.03 -3.12 6.69
CA SER A 148 -7.39 -2.96 7.18
C SER A 148 -8.38 -3.55 6.20
N PHE A 149 -9.53 -4.01 6.70
CA PHE A 149 -10.59 -4.68 5.91
C PHE A 149 -10.19 -6.01 5.25
N VAL A 150 -8.94 -6.44 5.40
CA VAL A 150 -8.47 -7.76 4.96
C VAL A 150 -8.97 -8.83 5.94
N THR A 151 -9.54 -9.90 5.39
CA THR A 151 -10.00 -11.07 6.13
C THR A 151 -9.10 -12.28 5.86
N LEU A 152 -9.21 -13.31 6.70
CA LEU A 152 -8.46 -14.55 6.49
C LEU A 152 -8.85 -15.22 5.16
N ASP A 153 -10.12 -15.13 4.75
CA ASP A 153 -10.58 -15.71 3.48
C ASP A 153 -10.03 -14.93 2.27
N ASP A 154 -9.74 -13.64 2.43
CA ASP A 154 -9.03 -12.89 1.38
C ASP A 154 -7.63 -13.45 1.17
N ILE A 155 -6.90 -13.67 2.26
CA ILE A 155 -5.55 -14.22 2.22
C ILE A 155 -5.54 -15.64 1.65
N LYS A 156 -6.53 -16.47 1.99
CA LYS A 156 -6.67 -17.81 1.38
C LYS A 156 -6.88 -17.78 -0.13
N GLY A 157 -7.39 -16.67 -0.68
CA GLY A 157 -7.59 -16.51 -2.12
C GLY A 157 -6.35 -16.05 -2.88
N VAL A 158 -5.31 -15.57 -2.19
CA VAL A 158 -4.09 -15.00 -2.79
C VAL A 158 -3.34 -16.06 -3.59
N LYS A 159 -2.87 -15.68 -4.79
CA LYS A 159 -2.14 -16.57 -5.71
C LYS A 159 -0.72 -16.10 -6.03
N VAL A 160 -0.35 -14.91 -5.58
CA VAL A 160 0.95 -14.28 -5.88
C VAL A 160 1.77 -14.11 -4.60
N PRO A 161 3.12 -14.09 -4.71
CA PRO A 161 3.98 -13.81 -3.57
C PRO A 161 3.52 -12.57 -2.81
N THR A 162 3.29 -12.72 -1.50
CA THR A 162 2.70 -11.64 -0.69
C THR A 162 3.48 -11.40 0.60
N GLY A 163 3.88 -10.15 0.80
CA GLY A 163 4.49 -9.67 2.04
C GLY A 163 3.45 -9.04 2.98
N ILE A 164 3.61 -9.19 4.29
CA ILE A 164 2.74 -8.58 5.31
C ILE A 164 3.60 -7.90 6.37
N LEU A 165 3.50 -6.58 6.45
CA LEU A 165 4.16 -5.80 7.49
C LEU A 165 3.08 -5.36 8.49
N GLY A 166 3.13 -5.92 9.70
CA GLY A 166 2.20 -5.64 10.80
C GLY A 166 2.81 -4.80 11.92
N ALA A 167 1.98 -4.11 12.70
CA ALA A 167 2.40 -3.33 13.86
C ALA A 167 2.01 -4.04 15.16
N GLU A 168 2.89 -4.01 16.18
CA GLU A 168 2.61 -4.65 17.48
C GLU A 168 1.39 -4.04 18.18
N ILE A 169 1.18 -2.73 18.08
CA ILE A 169 0.13 -1.99 18.81
C ILE A 169 -1.14 -1.80 17.95
N ASP A 170 -1.18 -2.39 16.75
CA ASP A 170 -2.30 -2.23 15.80
C ASP A 170 -3.52 -3.06 16.22
N LYS A 171 -4.69 -2.44 16.39
CA LYS A 171 -5.95 -3.14 16.68
C LYS A 171 -6.78 -3.46 15.43
N MET A 172 -6.44 -2.89 14.29
CA MET A 172 -7.05 -3.20 12.99
C MET A 172 -6.54 -4.53 12.45
N SER A 173 -5.23 -4.74 12.57
CA SER A 173 -4.54 -5.97 12.21
C SER A 173 -3.60 -6.42 13.34
N PRO A 174 -4.14 -6.91 14.46
CA PRO A 174 -3.33 -7.29 15.61
C PRO A 174 -2.33 -8.40 15.26
N PRO A 175 -1.22 -8.53 16.02
CA PRO A 175 -0.20 -9.55 15.81
C PRO A 175 -0.73 -10.97 15.56
N GLU A 176 -1.79 -11.36 16.27
CA GLU A 176 -2.44 -12.66 16.12
C GLU A 176 -3.05 -12.83 14.72
N LEU A 177 -3.72 -11.80 14.21
CA LEU A 177 -4.31 -11.82 12.87
C LEU A 177 -3.23 -11.83 11.78
N VAL A 178 -2.13 -11.08 11.96
CA VAL A 178 -0.99 -11.10 11.02
C VAL A 178 -0.36 -12.50 10.95
N LYS A 179 -0.23 -13.19 12.10
CA LYS A 179 0.25 -14.59 12.14
C LYS A 179 -0.74 -15.55 11.48
N GLU A 180 -2.05 -15.34 11.63
CA GLU A 180 -3.06 -16.13 10.92
C GLU A 180 -2.96 -15.94 9.41
N PHE A 181 -2.73 -14.71 8.94
CA PHE A 181 -2.51 -14.43 7.52
C PHE A 181 -1.25 -15.12 6.98
N GLU A 182 -0.13 -15.01 7.70
CA GLU A 182 1.11 -15.71 7.33
C GLU A 182 0.89 -17.22 7.26
N ALA A 183 0.24 -17.81 8.27
CA ALA A 183 -0.06 -19.24 8.28
C ALA A 183 -0.95 -19.67 7.10
N ALA A 184 -1.91 -18.84 6.68
CA ALA A 184 -2.73 -19.10 5.51
C ALA A 184 -1.94 -19.02 4.19
N LEU A 185 -1.02 -18.05 4.04
CA LEU A 185 -0.13 -18.00 2.88
C LEU A 185 0.78 -19.23 2.80
N VAL A 186 1.35 -19.65 3.94
CA VAL A 186 2.18 -20.87 4.04
C VAL A 186 1.37 -22.11 3.68
N ALA A 187 0.14 -22.26 4.21
CA ALA A 187 -0.72 -23.39 3.93
C ALA A 187 -1.12 -23.50 2.44
N ASN A 188 -1.19 -22.37 1.76
CA ASN A 188 -1.45 -22.29 0.32
C ASN A 188 -0.19 -22.36 -0.56
N GLU A 189 0.98 -22.64 0.03
CA GLU A 189 2.28 -22.69 -0.67
C GLU A 189 2.61 -21.39 -1.42
N VAL A 190 2.09 -20.25 -0.95
CA VAL A 190 2.39 -18.93 -1.49
C VAL A 190 3.68 -18.42 -0.86
N ASN A 191 4.66 -18.04 -1.70
CA ASN A 191 5.88 -17.39 -1.22
C ASN A 191 5.53 -16.13 -0.43
N ASN A 192 6.06 -15.98 0.78
CA ASN A 192 5.62 -14.92 1.68
C ASN A 192 6.76 -14.38 2.53
N PHE A 193 6.50 -13.19 3.09
CA PHE A 193 7.33 -12.54 4.09
C PHE A 193 6.40 -11.83 5.06
N ALA A 194 6.35 -12.25 6.32
CA ALA A 194 5.62 -11.52 7.34
C ALA A 194 6.57 -10.99 8.41
N LYS A 195 6.33 -9.76 8.86
CA LYS A 195 7.08 -9.16 9.98
C LYS A 195 6.18 -8.26 10.81
N ILE A 196 6.24 -8.44 12.12
CA ILE A 196 5.54 -7.60 13.09
C ILE A 196 6.59 -6.68 13.73
N TYR A 197 6.37 -5.37 13.61
CA TYR A 197 7.30 -4.35 14.07
C TYR A 197 6.96 -3.96 15.51
N PRO A 198 7.92 -4.01 16.45
CA PRO A 198 7.68 -3.70 17.85
C PRO A 198 7.50 -2.20 18.07
N GLY A 199 6.67 -1.83 19.05
CA GLY A 199 6.52 -0.45 19.52
C GLY A 199 5.82 0.51 18.56
N VAL A 200 5.36 0.04 17.40
CA VAL A 200 4.67 0.87 16.40
C VAL A 200 3.17 0.59 16.34
N SER A 201 2.41 1.60 15.92
CA SER A 201 0.96 1.53 15.76
C SER A 201 0.55 1.54 14.29
N HIS A 202 -0.75 1.37 14.04
CA HIS A 202 -1.33 1.41 12.71
C HIS A 202 -0.93 2.67 11.91
N GLY A 203 -0.42 2.49 10.69
CA GLY A 203 0.01 3.59 9.83
C GLY A 203 1.47 4.02 9.95
N TRP A 204 2.26 3.38 10.83
CA TRP A 204 3.63 3.82 11.14
C TRP A 204 4.53 3.97 9.91
N THR A 205 4.24 3.26 8.82
CA THR A 205 5.08 3.30 7.60
C THR A 205 4.94 4.61 6.84
N ILE A 206 3.80 5.30 6.91
CA ILE A 206 3.52 6.51 6.13
C ILE A 206 2.89 7.64 6.95
N ARG A 207 2.72 7.43 8.27
CA ARG A 207 2.19 8.42 9.21
C ARG A 207 3.06 8.55 10.46
N TYR A 208 4.37 8.28 10.36
CA TYR A 208 5.32 8.59 11.43
C TYR A 208 5.52 10.10 11.58
N LYS A 209 6.04 10.56 12.72
CA LYS A 209 6.42 11.96 12.96
C LYS A 209 7.91 12.15 12.69
N ASP A 210 8.25 13.20 11.96
CA ASP A 210 9.64 13.46 11.58
C ASP A 210 10.49 13.89 12.78
N GLU A 211 9.84 14.43 13.83
CA GLU A 211 10.48 14.83 15.07
C GLU A 211 10.78 13.65 16.01
N ASP A 212 10.18 12.47 15.76
CA ASP A 212 10.43 11.26 16.53
C ASP A 212 11.40 10.33 15.78
N ALA A 213 12.68 10.37 16.18
CA ALA A 213 13.73 9.56 15.58
C ALA A 213 13.46 8.05 15.66
N THR A 214 12.68 7.58 16.65
CA THR A 214 12.32 6.17 16.78
C THR A 214 11.26 5.81 15.75
N GLU A 215 10.22 6.63 15.61
CA GLU A 215 9.19 6.41 14.59
C GLU A 215 9.80 6.45 13.17
N VAL A 216 10.69 7.41 12.90
CA VAL A 216 11.42 7.52 11.63
C VAL A 216 12.24 6.26 11.36
N LYS A 217 13.02 5.78 12.34
CA LYS A 217 13.85 4.59 12.17
C LYS A 217 13.01 3.34 11.87
N CYS A 218 11.92 3.13 12.61
CA CYS A 218 11.02 1.99 12.40
C CYS A 218 10.32 2.05 11.03
N ALA A 219 9.93 3.25 10.57
CA ALA A 219 9.36 3.42 9.24
C ALA A 219 10.40 3.13 8.14
N GLN A 220 11.63 3.63 8.29
CA GLN A 220 12.71 3.41 7.34
C GLN A 220 13.11 1.94 7.23
N GLU A 221 13.09 1.20 8.35
CA GLU A 221 13.27 -0.26 8.38
C GLU A 221 12.16 -0.95 7.59
N ALA A 222 10.90 -0.59 7.81
CA ALA A 222 9.77 -1.13 7.07
C ALA A 222 9.84 -0.85 5.57
N HIS A 223 10.30 0.35 5.18
CA HIS A 223 10.52 0.69 3.77
C HIS A 223 11.65 -0.12 3.14
N GLN A 224 12.71 -0.41 3.90
CA GLN A 224 13.83 -1.22 3.42
C GLN A 224 13.36 -2.67 3.19
N ASP A 225 12.67 -3.25 4.17
CA ASP A 225 12.11 -4.60 4.09
C ASP A 225 11.11 -4.72 2.92
N LEU A 226 10.32 -3.69 2.65
CA LEU A 226 9.42 -3.63 1.48
C LEU A 226 10.20 -3.73 0.16
N VAL A 227 11.24 -2.92 -0.01
CA VAL A 227 12.07 -2.92 -1.23
C VAL A 227 12.79 -4.26 -1.40
N GLU A 228 13.35 -4.81 -0.32
CA GLU A 228 14.01 -6.12 -0.35
C GLU A 228 13.04 -7.26 -0.68
N TRP A 229 11.83 -7.21 -0.12
CA TRP A 229 10.77 -8.15 -0.44
C TRP A 229 10.42 -8.11 -1.93
N PHE A 230 10.21 -6.91 -2.49
CA PHE A 230 9.96 -6.77 -3.92
C PHE A 230 11.13 -7.28 -4.77
N GLY A 231 12.37 -7.04 -4.36
CA GLY A 231 13.56 -7.56 -5.05
C GLY A 231 13.61 -9.10 -5.07
N LYS A 232 13.17 -9.77 -4.00
CA LYS A 232 13.10 -11.24 -3.92
C LYS A 232 12.00 -11.85 -4.79
N CYS A 233 11.01 -11.05 -5.21
CA CYS A 233 9.88 -11.48 -6.04
C CYS A 233 10.10 -11.27 -7.55
N LEU A 234 11.18 -10.59 -7.94
CA LEU A 234 11.55 -10.39 -9.35
C LEU A 234 12.19 -11.63 -9.96
#